data_AF-A0A2A2HYI3-F1
#
_entry.id   AF-A0A2A2HYI3-F1
#
_cell.length_a   1.000
_cell.length_b   1.000
_cell.length_c   1.000
_cell.angle_alpha   90.00
_cell.angle_beta   90.00
_cell.angle_gamma   90.00
#
_symmetry.space_group_name_H-M   'P 1'
#
loop_
_entity.id
_entity.type
_entity.pdbx_description
1 polymer ?
#
loop_
_entity_poly.entity_id
_entity_poly.type
_entity_poly.pdbx_seq_one_letter_code
_entity_poly.pdbx_strand_id
1 'polypeptide(L)'
;MSGFGDTSGVTSEKGYNYQKLVAVYYLIANGVSEIEYEVDGEDISIINEGPDRNSIEYIQVKQLSTGSFSLGKFRADVFPQLWNAYITALEKHSDKAILSTLVTNVSWDNSLRRFYQNCNSLHEQGISFTQFEGSLKFCERDYKKMKNGREREELNRFFWGFNIQHSFTLEQIQSKIVESMNKSNVREPRTELAKIMQFFSEKQQGRITRRQIEQLIGKDLKPIVNNEENTSYSKPEIHKSLLDLETIKTKYGVKEDYSDKDDLIRNMVSPVRKASKRFIYHIDSLKGISDFPLEEIDEACDIISSDLNRVQVTASKIAELKNDLWLHETNYKHAIVSMQQTAAKFGIELGDVENES
;
A
#
# COMPACT_ATOMS: atom_id res chain seq x y z
N MET A 1 -27.08 -27.85 20.29
CA MET A 1 -27.56 -27.52 18.93
C MET A 1 -27.00 -26.14 18.59
N SER A 2 -26.20 -25.88 17.56
CA SER A 2 -25.90 -26.57 16.31
C SER A 2 -24.38 -26.58 16.08
N GLY A 3 -23.85 -27.74 15.66
CA GLY A 3 -22.48 -27.84 15.19
C GLY A 3 -22.32 -27.12 13.86
N PHE A 4 -21.25 -26.33 13.74
CA PHE A 4 -20.77 -25.79 12.48
C PHE A 4 -19.24 -25.86 12.48
N GLY A 5 -18.74 -26.51 11.43
CA GLY A 5 -17.39 -27.04 11.25
C GLY A 5 -16.23 -26.19 11.76
N ASP A 6 -15.33 -26.90 12.43
CA ASP A 6 -13.95 -26.51 12.72
C ASP A 6 -13.33 -25.79 11.52
N THR A 7 -12.99 -24.52 11.72
CA THR A 7 -12.05 -23.80 10.88
C THR A 7 -10.64 -24.23 11.24
N SER A 8 -10.27 -25.47 10.93
CA SER A 8 -8.88 -25.91 11.05
C SER A 8 -8.20 -25.92 9.69
N GLY A 9 -7.39 -24.88 9.45
CA GLY A 9 -6.33 -24.94 8.44
C GLY A 9 -5.27 -25.99 8.76
N VAL A 10 -5.28 -26.60 9.95
CA VAL A 10 -4.16 -27.42 10.45
C VAL A 10 -4.48 -28.92 10.61
N THR A 11 -5.75 -29.37 10.54
CA THR A 11 -6.06 -30.76 10.96
C THR A 11 -7.04 -31.55 10.07
N SER A 12 -7.37 -31.08 8.86
CA SER A 12 -8.13 -31.90 7.91
C SER A 12 -7.33 -32.14 6.62
N GLU A 13 -7.25 -33.40 6.20
CA GLU A 13 -6.63 -33.81 4.93
C GLU A 13 -7.16 -33.01 3.73
N LYS A 14 -8.44 -32.61 3.80
CA LYS A 14 -9.10 -31.79 2.79
C LYS A 14 -8.55 -30.36 2.72
N GLY A 15 -8.27 -29.73 3.87
CA GLY A 15 -7.72 -28.38 3.93
C GLY A 15 -6.30 -28.33 3.36
N TYR A 16 -5.48 -29.30 3.76
CA TYR A 16 -4.10 -29.47 3.28
C TYR A 16 -4.05 -29.70 1.77
N ASN A 17 -4.93 -30.57 1.25
CA ASN A 17 -5.01 -30.80 -0.19
C ASN A 17 -5.48 -29.57 -0.98
N TYR A 18 -6.37 -28.76 -0.41
CA TYR A 18 -6.79 -27.49 -1.01
C TYR A 18 -5.64 -26.49 -1.07
N GLN A 19 -4.87 -26.35 0.01
CA GLN A 19 -3.68 -25.49 0.07
C GLN A 19 -2.62 -25.89 -0.95
N LYS A 20 -2.26 -27.18 -1.04
CA LYS A 20 -1.37 -27.68 -2.09
C LYS A 20 -1.85 -27.33 -3.48
N LEU A 21 -3.15 -27.50 -3.74
CA LEU A 21 -3.70 -27.23 -5.06
C LEU A 21 -3.62 -25.73 -5.41
N VAL A 22 -3.84 -24.84 -4.43
CA VAL A 22 -3.62 -23.39 -4.59
C VAL A 22 -2.15 -23.09 -4.89
N ALA A 23 -1.22 -23.70 -4.15
CA ALA A 23 0.22 -23.56 -4.39
C ALA A 23 0.63 -23.97 -5.82
N VAL A 24 0.13 -25.12 -6.27
CA VAL A 24 0.33 -25.63 -7.64
C VAL A 24 -0.27 -24.68 -8.67
N TYR A 25 -1.44 -24.09 -8.40
CA TYR A 25 -2.04 -23.11 -9.29
C TYR A 25 -1.15 -21.87 -9.48
N TYR A 26 -0.56 -21.33 -8.43
CA TYR A 26 0.35 -20.20 -8.54
C TYR A 26 1.59 -20.53 -9.40
N LEU A 27 2.21 -21.68 -9.14
CA LEU A 27 3.40 -22.12 -9.89
C LEU A 27 3.12 -22.44 -11.35
N ILE A 28 1.93 -22.95 -11.69
CA ILE A 28 1.63 -23.45 -13.04
C ILE A 28 0.82 -22.43 -13.84
N ALA A 29 -0.38 -22.13 -13.35
CA ALA A 29 -1.34 -21.30 -14.07
C ALA A 29 -1.01 -19.81 -13.94
N ASN A 30 -0.64 -19.33 -12.74
CA ASN A 30 -0.34 -17.91 -12.53
C ASN A 30 1.06 -17.51 -13.03
N GLY A 31 1.98 -18.47 -13.18
CA GLY A 31 3.30 -18.15 -13.72
C GLY A 31 4.35 -17.76 -12.69
N VAL A 32 4.09 -17.97 -11.41
CA VAL A 32 5.05 -17.65 -10.34
C VAL A 32 6.29 -18.53 -10.48
N SER A 33 7.47 -17.93 -10.36
CA SER A 33 8.75 -18.62 -10.50
C SER A 33 9.03 -19.55 -9.31
N GLU A 34 8.64 -19.14 -8.10
CA GLU A 34 8.85 -19.91 -6.89
C GLU A 34 7.91 -19.56 -5.75
N ILE A 35 7.74 -20.53 -4.86
CA ILE A 35 6.99 -20.38 -3.62
C ILE A 35 7.78 -20.98 -2.46
N GLU A 36 7.57 -20.44 -1.26
CA GLU A 36 7.90 -21.10 0.00
C GLU A 36 6.61 -21.66 0.59
N TYR A 37 6.55 -22.97 0.74
CA TYR A 37 5.36 -23.69 1.20
C TYR A 37 5.48 -24.01 2.70
N GLU A 38 4.50 -23.60 3.50
CA GLU A 38 4.42 -23.87 4.95
C GLU A 38 5.66 -23.43 5.74
N VAL A 39 6.00 -22.15 5.64
CA VAL A 39 7.10 -21.53 6.39
C VAL A 39 6.54 -20.42 7.28
N ASP A 40 7.07 -20.30 8.51
CA ASP A 40 6.82 -19.18 9.43
C ASP A 40 5.35 -18.87 9.81
N GLY A 41 4.44 -19.85 9.67
CA GLY A 41 3.04 -19.70 10.07
C GLY A 41 2.14 -19.14 8.97
N GLU A 42 2.66 -18.99 7.75
CA GLU A 42 1.86 -18.81 6.54
C GLU A 42 1.65 -20.12 5.77
N ASP A 43 0.57 -20.18 5.00
CA ASP A 43 0.27 -21.36 4.20
C ASP A 43 1.16 -21.40 2.94
N ILE A 44 1.36 -20.25 2.28
CA ILE A 44 2.19 -20.09 1.08
C ILE A 44 2.79 -18.68 1.07
N SER A 45 4.08 -18.56 0.75
CA SER A 45 4.76 -17.27 0.55
C SER A 45 5.36 -17.22 -0.85
N ILE A 46 5.14 -16.11 -1.56
CA ILE A 46 5.64 -15.89 -2.92
C ILE A 46 6.66 -14.76 -2.87
N ILE A 47 7.91 -15.08 -3.18
CA ILE A 47 8.97 -14.10 -3.33
C ILE A 47 9.11 -13.83 -4.84
N ASN A 48 8.54 -12.73 -5.31
CA ASN A 48 8.78 -12.28 -6.67
C ASN A 48 10.07 -11.42 -6.67
N GLU A 49 11.12 -11.93 -7.31
CA GLU A 49 12.42 -11.24 -7.47
C GLU A 49 12.64 -10.72 -8.89
N GLY A 50 11.58 -10.64 -9.70
CA GLY A 50 11.64 -10.15 -11.07
C GLY A 50 11.89 -8.64 -11.13
N PRO A 51 12.56 -8.13 -12.19
CA PRO A 51 12.86 -6.69 -12.35
C PRO A 51 11.61 -5.80 -12.37
N ASP A 52 10.45 -6.35 -12.73
CA ASP A 52 9.16 -5.64 -12.79
C ASP A 52 8.27 -5.88 -11.55
N ARG A 53 8.68 -6.73 -10.60
CA ARG A 53 7.86 -7.15 -9.45
C ARG A 53 8.72 -7.39 -8.21
N ASN A 54 9.24 -6.33 -7.59
CA ASN A 54 9.98 -6.40 -6.33
C ASN A 54 9.01 -6.48 -5.14
N SER A 55 8.34 -7.63 -4.97
CA SER A 55 7.30 -7.81 -3.96
C SER A 55 7.34 -9.18 -3.29
N ILE A 56 6.93 -9.23 -2.03
CA ILE A 56 6.65 -10.46 -1.29
C ILE A 56 5.15 -10.54 -1.06
N GLU A 57 4.53 -11.68 -1.39
CA GLU A 57 3.11 -11.93 -1.15
C GLU A 57 2.93 -13.10 -0.18
N TYR A 58 2.25 -12.85 0.93
CA TYR A 58 1.89 -13.85 1.93
C TYR A 58 0.45 -14.31 1.72
N ILE A 59 0.24 -15.61 1.53
CA ILE A 59 -1.06 -16.17 1.20
C ILE A 59 -1.54 -17.06 2.35
N GLN A 60 -2.74 -16.78 2.82
CA GLN A 60 -3.49 -17.63 3.74
C GLN A 60 -4.62 -18.33 2.98
N VAL A 61 -4.62 -19.66 3.00
CA VAL A 61 -5.56 -20.50 2.27
C VAL A 61 -6.52 -21.16 3.25
N LYS A 62 -7.81 -20.85 3.15
CA LYS A 62 -8.83 -21.40 4.06
C LYS A 62 -9.91 -22.16 3.30
N GLN A 63 -10.01 -23.46 3.58
CA GLN A 63 -11.05 -24.33 3.07
C GLN A 63 -12.21 -24.42 4.07
N LEU A 64 -13.44 -24.25 3.58
CA LEU A 64 -14.67 -24.47 4.33
C LEU A 64 -15.53 -25.48 3.60
N SER A 65 -16.13 -26.41 4.35
CA SER A 65 -17.00 -27.44 3.79
C SER A 65 -18.35 -26.88 3.34
N THR A 66 -18.89 -25.88 4.04
CA THR A 66 -20.15 -25.20 3.72
C THR A 66 -20.16 -23.75 4.22
N GLY A 67 -21.12 -22.97 3.73
CA GLY A 67 -21.36 -21.60 4.19
C GLY A 67 -20.45 -20.56 3.54
N SER A 68 -20.24 -19.45 4.25
CA SER A 68 -19.41 -18.34 3.80
C SER A 68 -18.31 -18.02 4.80
N PHE A 69 -17.21 -17.44 4.32
CA PHE A 69 -16.16 -16.91 5.17
C PHE A 69 -16.58 -15.53 5.71
N SER A 70 -16.43 -15.32 7.01
CA SER A 70 -16.90 -14.12 7.69
C SER A 70 -15.76 -13.22 8.15
N LEU A 71 -16.05 -11.93 8.33
CA LEU A 71 -15.08 -10.99 8.85
C LEU A 71 -14.59 -11.36 10.26
N GLY A 72 -15.47 -11.94 11.07
CA GLY A 72 -15.13 -12.42 12.41
C GLY A 72 -14.09 -13.54 12.39
N LYS A 73 -14.21 -14.47 11.42
CA LYS A 73 -13.22 -15.55 11.18
C LYS A 73 -11.91 -14.99 10.63
N PHE A 74 -11.98 -14.06 9.67
CA PHE A 74 -10.78 -13.36 9.19
C PHE A 74 -10.02 -12.70 10.35
N ARG A 75 -10.69 -11.90 11.17
CA ARG A 75 -10.08 -11.22 12.32
C ARG A 75 -9.44 -12.19 13.32
N ALA A 76 -10.10 -13.31 13.61
CA ALA A 76 -9.67 -14.24 14.64
C ALA A 76 -8.54 -15.15 14.16
N ASP A 77 -8.68 -15.68 12.94
CA ASP A 77 -7.88 -16.82 12.50
C ASP A 77 -6.83 -16.43 11.45
N VAL A 78 -7.08 -15.40 10.64
CA VAL A 78 -6.24 -15.05 9.48
C VAL A 78 -5.42 -13.79 9.72
N PHE A 79 -6.06 -12.71 10.15
CA PHE A 79 -5.42 -11.40 10.34
C PHE A 79 -4.20 -11.46 11.27
N PRO A 80 -4.21 -12.15 12.42
CA PRO A 80 -3.03 -12.22 13.28
C PRO A 80 -1.83 -12.88 12.58
N GLN A 81 -2.07 -13.90 11.74
CA GLN A 81 -1.02 -14.60 11.01
C GLN A 81 -0.42 -13.70 9.92
N LEU A 82 -1.28 -13.11 9.07
CA LEU A 82 -0.84 -12.17 8.03
C LEU A 82 -0.16 -10.93 8.62
N TRP A 83 -0.63 -10.44 9.77
CA TRP A 83 -0.03 -9.30 10.44
C TRP A 83 1.39 -9.62 10.93
N ASN A 84 1.58 -10.79 11.55
CA ASN A 84 2.90 -11.22 12.01
C ASN A 84 3.86 -11.44 10.84
N ALA A 85 3.38 -12.04 9.75
CA ALA A 85 4.11 -12.17 8.49
C ALA A 85 4.57 -10.82 7.97
N TYR A 86 3.63 -9.86 7.89
CA TYR A 86 3.86 -8.51 7.41
C TYR A 86 4.90 -7.74 8.22
N ILE A 87 4.82 -7.78 9.56
CA ILE A 87 5.80 -7.12 10.43
C ILE A 87 7.19 -7.74 10.27
N THR A 88 7.26 -9.07 10.25
CA THR A 88 8.53 -9.78 10.02
C THR A 88 9.14 -9.43 8.66
N ALA A 89 8.30 -9.27 7.64
CA ALA A 89 8.73 -8.88 6.31
C ALA A 89 9.23 -7.43 6.25
N LEU A 90 8.57 -6.50 6.94
CA LEU A 90 9.03 -5.11 7.03
C LEU A 90 10.44 -5.00 7.63
N GLU A 91 10.75 -5.82 8.63
CA GLU A 91 12.06 -5.86 9.27
C GLU A 91 13.15 -6.45 8.35
N LYS A 92 12.80 -7.47 7.57
CA LYS A 92 13.75 -8.20 6.71
C LYS A 92 13.90 -7.59 5.31
N HIS A 93 12.88 -6.91 4.80
CA HIS A 93 12.77 -6.51 3.39
C HIS A 93 12.26 -5.07 3.25
N SER A 94 13.12 -4.10 3.58
CA SER A 94 12.79 -2.66 3.50
C SER A 94 12.59 -2.13 2.07
N ASP A 95 13.02 -2.88 1.06
CA ASP A 95 13.04 -2.50 -0.36
C ASP A 95 11.92 -3.14 -1.19
N LYS A 96 11.16 -4.08 -0.60
CA LYS A 96 10.11 -4.84 -1.30
C LYS A 96 8.71 -4.38 -0.90
N ALA A 97 7.78 -4.39 -1.85
CA ALA A 97 6.37 -4.26 -1.54
C ALA A 97 5.87 -5.53 -0.84
N ILE A 98 5.12 -5.38 0.26
CA ILE A 98 4.59 -6.53 1.01
C ILE A 98 3.08 -6.60 0.78
N LEU A 99 2.65 -7.75 0.26
CA LEU A 99 1.27 -8.06 -0.07
C LEU A 99 0.75 -9.17 0.84
N SER A 100 -0.54 -9.16 1.10
CA SER A 100 -1.20 -10.17 1.93
C SER A 100 -2.49 -10.60 1.26
N THR A 101 -2.63 -11.91 0.99
CA THR A 101 -3.77 -12.45 0.26
C THR A 101 -4.47 -13.53 1.07
N LEU A 102 -5.80 -13.44 1.15
CA LEU A 102 -6.63 -14.54 1.65
C LEU A 102 -7.28 -15.27 0.46
N VAL A 103 -7.14 -16.59 0.41
CA VAL A 103 -7.77 -17.45 -0.60
C VAL A 103 -8.81 -18.36 0.05
N THR A 104 -10.06 -18.30 -0.39
CA THR A 104 -11.15 -19.16 0.13
C THR A 104 -11.89 -19.90 -0.98
N ASN A 105 -12.26 -21.17 -0.72
CA ASN A 105 -13.05 -21.98 -1.65
C ASN A 105 -14.55 -21.59 -1.65
N VAL A 106 -14.99 -20.86 -0.62
CA VAL A 106 -16.36 -20.38 -0.45
C VAL A 106 -16.48 -18.88 -0.72
N SER A 107 -17.71 -18.41 -0.86
CA SER A 107 -18.03 -16.98 -0.93
C SER A 107 -17.90 -16.30 0.43
N TRP A 108 -17.97 -14.97 0.44
CA TRP A 108 -17.91 -14.16 1.65
C TRP A 108 -19.29 -13.75 2.15
N ASP A 109 -19.37 -13.54 3.46
CA ASP A 109 -20.47 -12.78 4.04
C ASP A 109 -20.42 -11.30 3.64
N ASN A 110 -21.51 -10.58 3.91
CA ASN A 110 -21.63 -9.18 3.57
C ASN A 110 -20.62 -8.29 4.33
N SER A 111 -20.23 -8.70 5.54
CA SER A 111 -19.32 -7.92 6.40
C SER A 111 -17.90 -7.93 5.84
N LEU A 112 -17.40 -9.12 5.48
CA LEU A 112 -16.09 -9.29 4.86
C LEU A 112 -16.06 -8.67 3.47
N ARG A 113 -17.13 -8.84 2.69
CA ARG A 113 -17.24 -8.19 1.37
C ARG A 113 -17.14 -6.67 1.46
N ARG A 114 -17.87 -6.04 2.38
CA ARG A 114 -17.81 -4.59 2.60
C ARG A 114 -16.44 -4.15 3.11
N PHE A 115 -15.87 -4.91 4.04
CA PHE A 115 -14.53 -4.64 4.55
C PHE A 115 -13.49 -4.65 3.41
N TYR A 116 -13.51 -5.68 2.58
CA TYR A 116 -12.64 -5.78 1.42
C TYR A 116 -12.88 -4.66 0.40
N GLN A 117 -14.14 -4.31 0.09
CA GLN A 117 -14.44 -3.17 -0.78
C GLN A 117 -13.84 -1.85 -0.27
N ASN A 118 -13.80 -1.68 1.05
CA ASN A 118 -13.12 -0.52 1.65
C ASN A 118 -11.59 -0.60 1.49
N CYS A 119 -10.99 -1.79 1.63
CA CYS A 119 -9.56 -2.01 1.32
C CYS A 119 -9.27 -1.72 -0.16
N ASN A 120 -10.09 -2.20 -1.09
CA ASN A 120 -9.93 -1.88 -2.52
C ASN A 120 -10.10 -0.39 -2.80
N SER A 121 -11.01 0.30 -2.11
CA SER A 121 -11.12 1.76 -2.26
C SER A 121 -9.86 2.48 -1.77
N LEU A 122 -9.23 1.98 -0.71
CA LEU A 122 -7.93 2.47 -0.23
C LEU A 122 -6.81 2.25 -1.27
N HIS A 123 -6.82 1.09 -1.95
CA HIS A 123 -5.84 0.72 -2.95
C HIS A 123 -6.06 1.40 -4.32
N GLU A 124 -7.23 1.19 -4.94
CA GLU A 124 -7.56 1.56 -6.32
C GLU A 124 -8.07 3.00 -6.46
N GLN A 125 -8.81 3.51 -5.47
CA GLN A 125 -9.40 4.85 -5.52
C GLN A 125 -8.55 5.90 -4.77
N GLY A 126 -7.47 5.48 -4.13
CA GLY A 126 -6.53 6.36 -3.44
C GLY A 126 -7.17 7.18 -2.31
N ILE A 127 -8.24 6.69 -1.66
CA ILE A 127 -8.84 7.40 -0.54
C ILE A 127 -7.85 7.49 0.63
N SER A 128 -7.94 8.53 1.44
CA SER A 128 -7.09 8.63 2.63
C SER A 128 -7.43 7.54 3.64
N PHE A 129 -6.43 7.13 4.44
CA PHE A 129 -6.66 6.15 5.50
C PHE A 129 -7.72 6.59 6.53
N THR A 130 -7.86 7.90 6.78
CA THR A 130 -8.93 8.44 7.62
C THR A 130 -10.32 8.23 6.99
N GLN A 131 -10.46 8.37 5.67
CA GLN A 131 -11.72 8.08 4.97
C GLN A 131 -12.03 6.58 4.99
N PHE A 132 -11.02 5.74 4.80
CA PHE A 132 -11.14 4.30 4.98
C PHE A 132 -11.66 3.97 6.39
N GLU A 133 -11.01 4.45 7.45
CA GLU A 133 -11.48 4.22 8.83
C GLU A 133 -12.93 4.72 9.04
N GLY A 134 -13.28 5.85 8.44
CA GLY A 134 -14.64 6.41 8.47
C GLY A 134 -15.69 5.57 7.74
N SER A 135 -15.31 4.76 6.75
CA SER A 135 -16.23 3.87 6.01
C SER A 135 -16.43 2.52 6.71
N LEU A 136 -15.60 2.18 7.70
CA LEU A 136 -15.68 0.93 8.45
C LEU A 136 -16.78 0.89 9.53
N LYS A 137 -17.74 1.82 9.56
CA LYS A 137 -18.81 1.88 10.59
C LYS A 137 -19.54 0.55 10.80
N PHE A 138 -19.81 -0.19 9.72
CA PHE A 138 -20.52 -1.48 9.79
C PHE A 138 -19.65 -2.65 10.27
N CYS A 139 -18.32 -2.50 10.28
CA CYS A 139 -17.36 -3.49 10.73
C CYS A 139 -16.48 -2.98 11.90
N GLU A 140 -16.89 -1.88 12.54
CA GLU A 140 -16.09 -1.14 13.51
C GLU A 140 -15.62 -2.01 14.67
N ARG A 141 -16.49 -2.91 15.16
CA ARG A 141 -16.15 -3.82 16.27
C ARG A 141 -14.98 -4.73 15.93
N ASP A 142 -15.00 -5.32 14.73
CA ASP A 142 -13.94 -6.25 14.30
C ASP A 142 -12.68 -5.47 13.91
N TYR A 143 -12.82 -4.31 13.26
CA TYR A 143 -11.71 -3.41 12.96
C TYR A 143 -11.00 -2.89 14.21
N LYS A 144 -11.72 -2.42 15.24
CA LYS A 144 -11.12 -1.96 16.51
C LYS A 144 -10.22 -3.01 17.15
N LYS A 145 -10.63 -4.28 17.08
CA LYS A 145 -9.83 -5.41 17.58
C LYS A 145 -8.60 -5.68 16.70
N MET A 146 -8.72 -5.53 15.39
CA MET A 146 -7.57 -5.59 14.47
C MET A 146 -6.62 -4.41 14.69
N LYS A 147 -7.12 -3.22 15.01
CA LYS A 147 -6.32 -2.01 15.25
C LYS A 147 -5.61 -2.01 16.62
N ASN A 148 -6.18 -2.68 17.62
CA ASN A 148 -5.70 -2.59 19.00
C ASN A 148 -4.21 -2.95 19.13
N GLY A 149 -3.41 -2.02 19.68
CA GLY A 149 -1.98 -2.20 19.93
C GLY A 149 -1.08 -2.18 18.70
N ARG A 150 -1.55 -1.65 17.56
CA ARG A 150 -0.78 -1.58 16.30
C ARG A 150 -0.63 -0.15 15.80
N GLU A 151 0.50 0.13 15.16
CA GLU A 151 0.80 1.44 14.61
C GLU A 151 -0.08 1.77 13.40
N ARG A 152 -0.50 3.04 13.32
CA ARG A 152 -1.47 3.48 12.32
C ARG A 152 -0.93 3.38 10.89
N GLU A 153 0.34 3.74 10.72
CA GLU A 153 0.98 3.74 9.41
C GLU A 153 1.18 2.31 8.87
N GLU A 154 1.57 1.38 9.74
CA GLU A 154 1.72 -0.03 9.40
C GLU A 154 0.39 -0.66 9.04
N LEU A 155 -0.68 -0.36 9.78
CA LEU A 155 -2.04 -0.80 9.44
C LEU A 155 -2.49 -0.28 8.08
N ASN A 156 -2.20 0.99 7.78
CA ASN A 156 -2.52 1.58 6.48
C ASN A 156 -1.85 0.81 5.35
N ARG A 157 -0.53 0.62 5.44
CA ARG A 157 0.26 -0.12 4.44
C ARG A 157 -0.21 -1.57 4.31
N PHE A 158 -0.50 -2.25 5.43
CA PHE A 158 -1.03 -3.61 5.43
C PHE A 158 -2.37 -3.70 4.69
N PHE A 159 -3.35 -2.85 5.03
CA PHE A 159 -4.67 -2.89 4.38
C PHE A 159 -4.64 -2.40 2.93
N TRP A 160 -3.67 -1.56 2.58
CA TRP A 160 -3.43 -1.14 1.20
C TRP A 160 -2.90 -2.29 0.33
N GLY A 161 -2.04 -3.14 0.89
CA GLY A 161 -1.51 -4.35 0.23
C GLY A 161 -2.35 -5.62 0.44
N PHE A 162 -3.56 -5.49 0.99
CA PHE A 162 -4.41 -6.63 1.31
C PHE A 162 -5.35 -6.99 0.15
N ASN A 163 -5.27 -8.23 -0.32
CA ASN A 163 -6.12 -8.78 -1.36
C ASN A 163 -6.92 -10.00 -0.85
N ILE A 164 -8.04 -10.31 -1.49
CA ILE A 164 -8.79 -11.53 -1.20
C ILE A 164 -9.30 -12.17 -2.49
N GLN A 165 -8.99 -13.44 -2.67
CA GLN A 165 -9.53 -14.30 -3.71
C GLN A 165 -10.58 -15.24 -3.11
N HIS A 166 -11.76 -15.30 -3.72
CA HIS A 166 -12.88 -16.04 -3.16
C HIS A 166 -13.60 -16.89 -4.15
N SER A 167 -14.42 -17.79 -3.61
CA SER A 167 -15.15 -18.77 -4.40
C SER A 167 -14.21 -19.54 -5.33
N PHE A 168 -12.94 -19.67 -4.94
CA PHE A 168 -11.92 -20.29 -5.75
C PHE A 168 -11.98 -21.79 -5.53
N THR A 169 -12.96 -22.44 -6.15
CA THR A 169 -13.29 -23.83 -5.83
C THR A 169 -12.22 -24.80 -6.31
N LEU A 170 -12.19 -26.00 -5.74
CA LEU A 170 -11.29 -27.08 -6.18
C LEU A 170 -11.42 -27.32 -7.70
N GLU A 171 -12.64 -27.35 -8.22
CA GLU A 171 -12.90 -27.57 -9.64
C GLU A 171 -12.34 -26.42 -10.49
N GLN A 172 -12.52 -25.17 -10.06
CA GLN A 172 -11.98 -24.02 -10.78
C GLN A 172 -10.46 -24.03 -10.82
N ILE A 173 -9.82 -24.30 -9.67
CA ILE A 173 -8.37 -24.36 -9.57
C ILE A 173 -7.82 -25.49 -10.47
N GLN A 174 -8.39 -26.69 -10.38
CA GLN A 174 -8.01 -27.82 -11.21
C GLN A 174 -8.20 -27.52 -12.70
N SER A 175 -9.34 -26.93 -13.07
CA SER A 175 -9.64 -26.56 -14.45
C SER A 175 -8.59 -25.61 -15.00
N LYS A 176 -8.21 -24.57 -14.24
CA LYS A 176 -7.15 -23.63 -14.65
C LYS A 176 -5.78 -24.32 -14.73
N ILE A 177 -5.40 -25.17 -13.78
CA ILE A 177 -4.12 -25.89 -13.87
C ILE A 177 -4.07 -26.77 -15.13
N VAL A 178 -5.14 -27.53 -15.38
CA VAL A 178 -5.23 -28.42 -16.55
C VAL A 178 -5.23 -27.62 -17.85
N GLU A 179 -5.93 -26.49 -17.91
CA GLU A 179 -5.90 -25.60 -19.07
C GLU A 179 -4.48 -25.07 -19.35
N SER A 180 -3.74 -24.62 -18.32
CA SER A 180 -2.35 -24.18 -18.47
C SER A 180 -1.44 -25.29 -19.00
N MET A 181 -1.57 -26.50 -18.46
CA MET A 181 -0.81 -27.67 -18.92
C MET A 181 -1.15 -28.04 -20.38
N ASN A 182 -2.42 -27.97 -20.76
CA ASN A 182 -2.85 -28.19 -22.15
C ASN A 182 -2.22 -27.16 -23.09
N LYS A 183 -2.21 -25.87 -22.73
CA LYS A 183 -1.53 -24.80 -23.51
C LYS A 183 -0.02 -25.06 -23.65
N SER A 184 0.55 -25.83 -22.72
CA SER A 184 1.96 -26.22 -22.68
C SER A 184 2.25 -27.54 -23.41
N ASN A 185 1.25 -28.13 -24.09
CA ASN A 185 1.34 -29.44 -24.76
C ASN A 185 1.76 -30.59 -23.82
N VAL A 186 1.29 -30.56 -22.56
CA VAL A 186 1.39 -31.70 -21.65
C VAL A 186 0.40 -32.78 -22.11
N ARG A 187 0.89 -33.99 -22.39
CA ARG A 187 0.10 -35.06 -23.02
C ARG A 187 -1.03 -35.59 -22.13
N GLU A 188 -0.78 -35.70 -20.82
CA GLU A 188 -1.75 -36.19 -19.84
C GLU A 188 -1.83 -35.27 -18.61
N PRO A 189 -2.43 -34.07 -18.73
CA PRO A 189 -2.40 -33.06 -17.66
C PRO A 189 -2.90 -33.54 -16.30
N ARG A 190 -3.91 -34.42 -16.28
CA ARG A 190 -4.46 -34.95 -15.03
C ARG A 190 -3.50 -35.93 -14.34
N THR A 191 -2.84 -36.78 -15.12
CA THR A 191 -1.81 -37.70 -14.62
C THR A 191 -0.61 -36.92 -14.10
N GLU A 192 -0.15 -35.91 -14.84
CA GLU A 192 0.96 -35.05 -14.42
C GLU A 192 0.61 -34.20 -13.20
N LEU A 193 -0.62 -33.68 -13.10
CA LEU A 193 -1.09 -33.00 -11.89
C LEU A 193 -1.04 -33.91 -10.66
N ALA A 194 -1.45 -35.17 -10.79
CA ALA A 194 -1.35 -36.12 -9.67
C ALA A 194 0.10 -36.33 -9.21
N LYS A 195 1.06 -36.43 -10.13
CA LYS A 195 2.50 -36.51 -9.80
C LYS A 195 3.00 -35.26 -9.08
N ILE A 196 2.56 -34.08 -9.51
CA ILE A 196 2.92 -32.81 -8.86
C ILE A 196 2.35 -32.74 -7.44
N MET A 197 1.09 -33.14 -7.25
CA MET A 197 0.48 -33.19 -5.92
C MET A 197 1.20 -34.20 -5.00
N GLN A 198 1.67 -35.33 -5.56
CA GLN A 198 2.49 -36.29 -4.84
C GLN A 198 3.84 -35.66 -4.44
N PHE A 199 4.52 -34.97 -5.36
CA PHE A 199 5.77 -34.27 -5.08
C PHE A 199 5.63 -33.25 -3.93
N PHE A 200 4.55 -32.47 -3.90
CA PHE A 200 4.25 -31.58 -2.77
C PHE A 200 4.06 -32.35 -1.45
N SER A 201 3.42 -33.52 -1.50
CA SER A 201 3.20 -34.37 -0.33
C SER A 201 4.51 -34.96 0.21
N GLU A 202 5.46 -35.30 -0.67
CA GLU A 202 6.78 -35.81 -0.31
C GLU A 202 7.68 -34.70 0.23
N LYS A 203 7.59 -33.49 -0.33
CA LYS A 203 8.35 -32.33 0.14
C LYS A 203 7.93 -31.83 1.52
N GLN A 204 6.65 -31.94 1.85
CA GLN A 204 6.01 -31.45 3.08
C GLN A 204 6.07 -29.92 3.25
N GLN A 205 7.26 -29.31 3.27
CA GLN A 205 7.48 -27.87 3.43
C GLN A 205 8.76 -27.38 2.70
N GLY A 206 8.88 -26.06 2.52
CA GLY A 206 10.07 -25.38 2.01
C GLY A 206 9.93 -24.81 0.59
N ARG A 207 11.06 -24.37 0.01
CA ARG A 207 11.09 -23.72 -1.31
C ARG A 207 10.82 -24.71 -2.45
N ILE A 208 9.84 -24.37 -3.29
CA ILE A 208 9.48 -25.10 -4.51
C ILE A 208 9.47 -24.11 -5.68
N THR A 209 10.20 -24.45 -6.73
CA THR A 209 10.34 -23.62 -7.93
C THR A 209 9.52 -24.20 -9.08
N ARG A 210 9.05 -23.34 -9.97
CA ARG A 210 8.40 -23.73 -11.23
C ARG A 210 9.29 -24.64 -12.07
N ARG A 211 10.59 -24.37 -12.09
CA ARG A 211 11.58 -25.20 -12.82
C ARG A 211 11.62 -26.64 -12.31
N GLN A 212 11.49 -26.87 -11.00
CA GLN A 212 11.39 -28.23 -10.44
C GLN A 212 10.12 -28.94 -10.95
N ILE A 213 9.01 -28.21 -11.07
CA ILE A 213 7.76 -28.75 -11.63
C ILE A 213 7.91 -29.08 -13.12
N GLU A 214 8.50 -28.17 -13.91
CA GLU A 214 8.77 -28.37 -15.34
C GLU A 214 9.70 -29.57 -15.60
N GLN A 215 10.72 -29.75 -14.74
CA GLN A 215 11.60 -30.92 -14.76
C GLN A 215 10.85 -32.21 -14.43
N LEU A 216 9.93 -32.17 -13.44
CA LEU A 216 9.13 -33.33 -13.04
C LEU A 216 8.24 -33.85 -14.18
N ILE A 217 7.66 -32.94 -14.97
CA ILE A 217 6.75 -33.29 -16.07
C ILE A 217 7.42 -33.32 -17.45
N GLY A 218 8.69 -32.91 -17.55
CA GLY A 218 9.46 -32.86 -18.80
C GLY A 218 8.94 -31.86 -19.83
N LYS A 219 8.32 -30.75 -19.38
CA LYS A 219 7.73 -29.72 -20.25
C LYS A 219 7.89 -28.33 -19.64
N ASP A 220 8.21 -27.36 -20.50
CA ASP A 220 8.17 -25.95 -20.14
C ASP A 220 6.71 -25.50 -20.07
N LEU A 221 6.31 -24.96 -18.92
CA LEU A 221 4.94 -24.55 -18.69
C LEU A 221 4.73 -23.15 -19.27
N LYS A 222 3.56 -22.92 -19.85
CA LYS A 222 3.05 -21.61 -20.26
C LYS A 222 1.95 -21.21 -19.28
N PRO A 223 2.09 -20.10 -18.55
CA PRO A 223 1.04 -19.66 -17.65
C PRO A 223 -0.26 -19.43 -18.43
N ILE A 224 -1.40 -19.58 -17.76
CA ILE A 224 -2.62 -18.95 -18.27
C ILE A 224 -2.36 -17.47 -18.05
N VAL A 225 -1.98 -16.80 -19.13
CA VAL A 225 -2.15 -15.36 -19.21
C VAL A 225 -3.63 -15.14 -18.90
N ASN A 226 -3.93 -14.71 -17.67
CA ASN A 226 -5.19 -14.02 -17.45
C ASN A 226 -5.08 -12.81 -18.37
N ASN A 227 -5.95 -12.73 -19.37
CA ASN A 227 -6.20 -11.47 -20.08
C ASN A 227 -6.93 -10.48 -19.16
N GLU A 228 -6.44 -10.33 -17.92
CA GLU A 228 -6.82 -9.40 -16.86
C GLU A 228 -5.59 -9.40 -15.93
N GLU A 229 -4.64 -8.48 -15.98
CA GLU A 229 -4.53 -7.25 -16.73
C GLU A 229 -3.19 -7.30 -17.47
N ASN A 230 -3.24 -7.22 -18.80
CA ASN A 230 -2.30 -6.31 -19.41
C ASN A 230 -2.63 -4.96 -18.74
N THR A 231 -1.85 -4.56 -17.74
CA THR A 231 -1.58 -3.14 -17.55
C THR A 231 -0.70 -2.62 -18.71
N SER A 232 -0.85 -3.16 -19.93
CA SER A 232 -0.90 -2.28 -21.09
C SER A 232 -2.16 -1.45 -20.91
N TYR A 233 -2.07 -0.45 -20.03
CA TYR A 233 -2.88 0.73 -20.16
C TYR A 233 -2.95 1.03 -21.65
N SER A 234 -4.15 1.01 -22.20
CA SER A 234 -4.35 1.36 -23.58
C SER A 234 -3.69 2.74 -23.81
N LYS A 235 -3.14 3.00 -25.00
CA LYS A 235 -2.55 4.32 -25.30
C LYS A 235 -3.47 5.48 -24.85
N PRO A 236 -4.81 5.39 -24.97
CA PRO A 236 -5.75 6.34 -24.36
C PRO A 236 -5.71 6.47 -22.83
N GLU A 237 -5.57 5.37 -22.08
CA GLU A 237 -5.48 5.39 -20.61
C GLU A 237 -4.17 5.98 -20.11
N ILE A 238 -3.05 5.68 -20.79
CA ILE A 238 -1.77 6.34 -20.50
C ILE A 238 -1.87 7.83 -20.82
N HIS A 239 -2.48 8.19 -21.95
CA HIS A 239 -2.67 9.58 -22.34
C HIS A 239 -3.57 10.35 -21.36
N LYS A 240 -4.66 9.72 -20.88
CA LYS A 240 -5.50 10.27 -19.82
C LYS A 240 -4.71 10.49 -18.53
N SER A 241 -3.89 9.51 -18.13
CA SER A 241 -3.03 9.62 -16.95
C SER A 241 -2.00 10.75 -17.10
N LEU A 242 -1.43 10.94 -18.28
CA LEU A 242 -0.51 12.05 -18.58
C LEU A 242 -1.22 13.42 -18.54
N LEU A 243 -2.46 13.51 -19.01
CA LEU A 243 -3.30 14.72 -18.90
C LEU A 243 -3.67 15.03 -17.45
N ASP A 244 -4.01 14.00 -16.67
CA ASP A 244 -4.27 14.13 -15.23
C ASP A 244 -3.01 14.62 -14.50
N LEU A 245 -1.84 14.09 -14.84
CA LEU A 245 -0.55 14.56 -14.31
C LEU A 245 -0.24 16.01 -14.69
N GLU A 246 -0.52 16.44 -15.93
CA GLU A 246 -0.33 17.84 -16.34
C GLU A 246 -1.32 18.79 -15.63
N THR A 247 -2.56 18.32 -15.42
CA THR A 247 -3.58 19.04 -14.66
C THR A 247 -3.14 19.22 -13.21
N ILE A 248 -2.62 18.15 -12.59
CA ILE A 248 -2.07 18.18 -11.23
C ILE A 248 -0.86 19.13 -11.18
N LYS A 249 0.11 19.00 -12.10
CA LYS A 249 1.28 19.88 -12.20
C LYS A 249 0.90 21.36 -12.32
N THR A 250 -0.16 21.67 -13.07
CA THR A 250 -0.69 23.04 -13.21
C THR A 250 -1.39 23.50 -11.92
N LYS A 251 -2.22 22.65 -11.31
CA LYS A 251 -2.97 22.95 -10.08
C LYS A 251 -2.05 23.22 -8.89
N TYR A 252 -0.96 22.47 -8.77
CA TYR A 252 0.05 22.61 -7.73
C TYR A 252 1.22 23.49 -8.19
N GLY A 253 1.02 24.32 -9.21
CA GLY A 253 2.05 25.13 -9.87
C GLY A 253 3.04 25.73 -8.89
N VAL A 254 4.27 25.23 -8.94
CA VAL A 254 5.42 25.83 -8.24
C VAL A 254 5.56 27.25 -8.76
N LYS A 255 5.38 28.26 -7.91
CA LYS A 255 5.86 29.60 -8.24
C LYS A 255 7.37 29.47 -8.44
N GLU A 256 7.85 29.72 -9.65
CA GLU A 256 9.26 29.50 -10.03
C GLU A 256 10.22 30.35 -9.18
N ASP A 257 9.72 31.45 -8.62
CA ASP A 257 10.47 32.32 -7.72
C ASP A 257 10.19 31.97 -6.26
N TYR A 258 10.92 31.02 -5.69
CA TYR A 258 11.01 30.90 -4.24
C TYR A 258 11.79 32.10 -3.69
N SER A 259 11.13 32.90 -2.87
CA SER A 259 11.80 33.98 -2.14
C SER A 259 12.71 33.37 -1.09
N ASP A 260 13.98 33.81 -1.06
CA ASP A 260 14.98 33.40 -0.08
C ASP A 260 14.38 33.36 1.35
N LYS A 261 14.70 32.29 2.10
CA LYS A 261 14.22 32.06 3.48
C LYS A 261 14.47 33.30 4.35
N ASP A 262 15.63 33.92 4.20
CA ASP A 262 16.03 35.10 4.97
C ASP A 262 15.22 36.34 4.58
N ASP A 263 14.87 36.47 3.30
CA ASP A 263 14.03 37.54 2.81
C ASP A 263 12.60 37.41 3.33
N LEU A 264 12.07 36.19 3.39
CA LEU A 264 10.75 35.93 3.95
C LEU A 264 10.70 36.26 5.45
N ILE A 265 11.70 35.81 6.22
CA ILE A 265 11.83 36.12 7.65
C ILE A 265 11.92 37.65 7.84
N ARG A 266 12.77 38.32 7.05
CA ARG A 266 12.94 39.77 7.10
C ARG A 266 11.63 40.50 6.83
N ASN A 267 10.86 40.07 5.83
CA ASN A 267 9.58 40.68 5.47
C ASN A 267 8.51 40.48 6.56
N MET A 268 8.45 39.31 7.19
CA MET A 268 7.53 39.03 8.29
C MET A 268 7.88 39.81 9.57
N VAL A 269 9.17 39.93 9.88
CA VAL A 269 9.65 40.52 11.14
C VAL A 269 9.79 42.04 11.07
N SER A 270 10.10 42.62 9.91
CA SER A 270 10.44 44.04 9.75
C SER A 270 9.37 45.01 10.29
N PRO A 271 8.06 44.84 10.03
CA PRO A 271 7.03 45.74 10.55
C PRO A 271 6.97 45.71 12.08
N VAL A 272 6.99 44.50 12.68
CA VAL A 272 6.93 44.32 14.14
C VAL A 272 8.19 44.87 14.79
N ARG A 273 9.37 44.59 14.23
CA ARG A 273 10.65 45.14 14.71
C ARG A 273 10.66 46.66 14.72
N LYS A 274 10.12 47.31 13.67
CA LYS A 274 10.02 48.78 13.60
C LYS A 274 9.06 49.31 14.68
N ALA A 275 7.92 48.66 14.90
CA ALA A 275 6.96 49.05 15.93
C ALA A 275 7.54 48.87 17.34
N SER A 276 8.13 47.71 17.66
CA SER A 276 8.76 47.42 18.94
C SER A 276 9.82 48.45 19.30
N LYS A 277 10.70 48.82 18.35
CA LYS A 277 11.71 49.87 18.56
C LYS A 277 11.10 51.22 18.94
N ARG A 278 9.98 51.61 18.31
CA ARG A 278 9.29 52.86 18.62
C ARG A 278 8.64 52.82 20.00
N PHE A 279 7.99 51.70 20.35
CA PHE A 279 7.38 51.54 21.67
C PHE A 279 8.42 51.54 22.78
N ILE A 280 9.51 50.78 22.63
CA ILE A 280 10.61 50.76 23.61
C ILE A 280 11.18 52.17 23.77
N TYR A 281 11.46 52.89 22.68
CA TYR A 281 11.96 54.26 22.76
C TYR A 281 11.02 55.20 23.51
N HIS A 282 9.71 55.14 23.23
CA HIS A 282 8.73 55.98 23.91
C HIS A 282 8.58 55.61 25.39
N ILE A 283 8.54 54.32 25.73
CA ILE A 283 8.43 53.85 27.11
C ILE A 283 9.69 54.20 27.91
N ASP A 284 10.87 53.97 27.34
CA ASP A 284 12.15 54.30 27.97
C ASP A 284 12.30 55.81 28.21
N SER A 285 11.76 56.65 27.31
CA SER A 285 11.75 58.11 27.49
C SER A 285 10.90 58.60 28.67
N LEU A 286 10.05 57.75 29.25
CA LEU A 286 9.25 58.08 30.44
C LEU A 286 10.04 57.92 31.75
N LYS A 287 11.23 57.30 31.71
CA LYS A 287 12.07 57.12 32.90
C LYS A 287 12.46 58.47 33.50
N GLY A 288 12.08 58.68 34.77
CA GLY A 288 12.35 59.90 35.51
C GLY A 288 11.44 61.09 35.16
N ILE A 289 10.43 60.90 34.31
CA ILE A 289 9.46 61.94 33.93
C ILE A 289 8.02 61.51 34.29
N SER A 290 7.70 60.22 34.26
CA SER A 290 6.36 59.71 34.58
C SER A 290 6.20 59.29 36.04
N ASP A 291 4.94 59.14 36.46
CA ASP A 291 4.56 58.61 37.78
C ASP A 291 4.74 57.08 37.90
N PHE A 292 5.07 56.38 36.81
CA PHE A 292 5.31 54.93 36.82
C PHE A 292 6.65 54.58 37.50
N PRO A 293 6.70 53.54 38.35
CA PRO A 293 7.95 53.00 38.87
C PRO A 293 8.91 52.57 37.76
N LEU A 294 10.22 52.69 38.01
CA LEU A 294 11.26 52.32 37.03
C LEU A 294 11.14 50.84 36.64
N GLU A 295 10.81 50.00 37.62
CA GLU A 295 10.64 48.56 37.46
C GLU A 295 9.50 48.21 36.49
N GLU A 296 8.39 48.96 36.52
CA GLU A 296 7.26 48.74 35.61
C GLU A 296 7.61 49.14 34.16
N ILE A 297 8.42 50.20 34.00
CA ILE A 297 8.90 50.66 32.69
C ILE A 297 9.87 49.64 32.08
N ASP A 298 10.79 49.09 32.90
CA ASP A 298 11.72 48.05 32.48
C ASP A 298 10.99 46.75 32.13
N GLU A 299 10.01 46.33 32.95
CA GLU A 299 9.17 45.16 32.67
C GLU A 299 8.43 45.31 31.33
N ALA A 300 7.87 46.49 31.05
CA ALA A 300 7.20 46.74 29.77
C ALA A 300 8.15 46.64 28.57
N CYS A 301 9.38 47.15 28.69
CA CYS A 301 10.42 47.02 27.66
C CYS A 301 10.82 45.55 27.43
N ASP A 302 10.95 44.77 28.51
CA ASP A 302 11.27 43.35 28.47
C ASP A 302 10.17 42.53 27.83
N ILE A 303 8.90 42.82 28.14
CA ILE A 303 7.73 42.19 27.51
C ILE A 303 7.76 42.43 25.99
N ILE A 304 7.95 43.68 25.54
CA ILE A 304 8.00 44.01 24.11
C ILE A 304 9.15 43.30 23.40
N SER A 305 10.32 43.21 24.05
CA SER A 305 11.49 42.52 23.52
C SER A 305 11.28 41.01 23.44
N SER A 306 10.66 40.42 24.46
CA SER A 306 10.28 39.01 24.51
C SER A 306 9.28 38.65 23.41
N ASP A 307 8.24 39.48 23.20
CA ASP A 307 7.26 39.25 22.15
C ASP A 307 7.85 39.42 20.74
N LEU A 308 8.77 40.38 20.54
CA LEU A 308 9.51 40.48 19.29
C LEU A 308 10.34 39.21 19.00
N ASN A 309 10.97 38.63 20.02
CA ASN A 309 11.70 37.37 19.88
C ASN A 309 10.76 36.20 19.53
N ARG A 310 9.58 36.11 20.16
CA ARG A 310 8.57 35.10 19.81
C ARG A 310 8.10 35.23 18.36
N VAL A 311 7.90 36.46 17.88
CA VAL A 311 7.58 36.71 16.47
C VAL A 311 8.71 36.26 15.55
N GLN A 312 9.97 36.51 15.90
CA GLN A 312 11.13 36.05 15.12
C GLN A 312 11.23 34.52 15.05
N VAL A 313 11.05 33.82 16.18
CA VAL A 313 11.03 32.35 16.23
C VAL A 313 9.89 31.80 15.38
N THR A 314 8.70 32.41 15.47
CA THR A 314 7.52 31.98 14.71
C THR A 314 7.72 32.21 13.21
N ALA A 315 8.23 33.39 12.82
CA ALA A 315 8.59 33.72 11.45
C ALA A 315 9.60 32.73 10.86
N SER A 316 10.61 32.32 11.64
CA SER A 316 11.61 31.33 11.21
C SER A 316 10.98 29.96 10.96
N LYS A 317 10.13 29.48 11.86
CA LYS A 317 9.39 28.22 11.68
C LYS A 317 8.46 28.25 10.46
N ILE A 318 7.76 29.36 10.24
CA ILE A 318 6.90 29.54 9.06
C ILE A 318 7.74 29.52 7.77
N ALA A 319 8.92 30.16 7.79
CA ALA A 319 9.83 30.18 6.65
C ALA A 319 10.37 28.78 6.33
N GLU A 320 10.72 27.99 7.34
CA GLU A 320 11.12 26.58 7.20
C GLU A 320 10.03 25.73 6.57
N LEU A 321 8.81 25.77 7.12
CA LEU A 321 7.70 25.01 6.57
C LEU A 321 7.39 25.39 5.11
N LYS A 322 7.51 26.68 4.77
CA LYS A 322 7.35 27.14 3.38
C LYS A 322 8.48 26.67 2.47
N ASN A 323 9.71 26.62 2.97
CA ASN A 323 10.86 26.08 2.23
C ASN A 323 10.70 24.59 1.95
N ASP A 324 10.33 23.81 2.98
CA ASP A 324 10.13 22.38 2.86
C ASP A 324 8.98 22.07 1.90
N LEU A 325 7.86 22.80 2.02
CA LEU A 325 6.75 22.69 1.08
C LEU A 325 7.20 22.97 -0.35
N TRP A 326 7.95 24.04 -0.59
CA TRP A 326 8.46 24.38 -1.92
C TRP A 326 9.41 23.30 -2.48
N LEU A 327 10.29 22.74 -1.65
CA LEU A 327 11.18 21.65 -2.04
C LEU A 327 10.38 20.39 -2.42
N HIS A 328 9.36 20.04 -1.63
CA HIS A 328 8.46 18.93 -1.94
C HIS A 328 7.68 19.15 -3.24
N GLU A 329 7.12 20.34 -3.45
CA GLU A 329 6.41 20.71 -4.69
C GLU A 329 7.34 20.65 -5.91
N THR A 330 8.59 21.11 -5.76
CA THR A 330 9.62 21.05 -6.81
C THR A 330 10.00 19.61 -7.15
N ASN A 331 10.26 18.78 -6.14
CA ASN A 331 10.56 17.36 -6.33
C ASN A 331 9.40 16.62 -6.99
N TYR A 332 8.16 16.95 -6.60
CA TYR A 332 6.96 16.40 -7.20
C TYR A 332 6.82 16.79 -8.67
N LYS A 333 7.04 18.08 -9.02
CA LYS A 333 7.08 18.56 -10.41
C LYS A 333 8.16 17.82 -11.22
N HIS A 334 9.36 17.64 -10.66
CA HIS A 334 10.43 16.88 -11.31
C HIS A 334 10.05 15.42 -11.56
N ALA A 335 9.42 14.75 -10.59
CA ALA A 335 8.94 13.39 -10.76
C ALA A 335 7.91 13.29 -11.89
N ILE A 336 6.94 14.22 -11.96
CA ILE A 336 5.97 14.28 -13.06
C ILE A 336 6.68 14.46 -14.41
N VAL A 337 7.61 15.41 -14.52
CA VAL A 337 8.38 15.63 -15.75
C VAL A 337 9.18 14.39 -16.15
N SER A 338 9.79 13.70 -15.18
CA SER A 338 10.51 12.45 -15.43
C SER A 338 9.58 11.34 -15.94
N MET A 339 8.38 11.22 -15.38
CA MET A 339 7.35 10.28 -15.84
C MET A 339 6.93 10.60 -17.29
N GLN A 340 6.68 11.89 -17.59
CA GLN A 340 6.34 12.36 -18.94
C GLN A 340 7.47 12.09 -19.95
N GLN A 341 8.72 12.38 -19.60
CA GLN A 341 9.88 12.11 -20.45
C GLN A 341 10.07 10.60 -20.69
N THR A 342 9.81 9.79 -19.66
CA THR A 342 9.87 8.33 -19.79
C THR A 342 8.80 7.84 -20.75
N ALA A 343 7.55 8.31 -20.63
CA ALA A 343 6.47 7.98 -21.57
C ALA A 343 6.81 8.39 -23.01
N ALA A 344 7.38 9.59 -23.21
CA ALA A 344 7.81 10.07 -24.52
C ALA A 344 8.88 9.17 -25.17
N LYS A 345 9.84 8.65 -24.40
CA LYS A 345 10.85 7.68 -24.91
C LYS A 345 10.25 6.41 -25.47
N PHE A 346 9.03 6.06 -25.07
CA PHE A 346 8.27 4.92 -25.59
C PHE A 346 7.23 5.31 -26.65
N GLY A 347 7.33 6.52 -27.23
CA GLY A 347 6.45 6.99 -28.30
C GLY A 347 5.05 7.42 -27.84
N ILE A 348 4.90 7.73 -26.54
CA ILE A 348 3.66 8.22 -25.94
C ILE A 348 3.83 9.71 -25.65
N GLU A 349 3.57 10.53 -26.65
CA GLU A 349 3.67 11.99 -26.53
C GLU A 349 2.32 12.61 -26.12
N LEU A 350 2.38 13.83 -25.56
CA LEU A 350 1.23 14.60 -25.11
C LEU A 350 0.47 15.31 -26.25
N GLY A 351 0.63 14.88 -27.51
CA GLY A 351 -0.13 15.40 -28.66
C GLY A 351 -0.19 14.39 -29.82
N ASP A 352 -1.11 14.47 -30.78
CA ASP A 352 -2.42 15.11 -30.80
C ASP A 352 -3.47 14.00 -30.65
N VAL A 353 -4.60 14.30 -29.99
CA VAL A 353 -5.80 13.51 -30.22
C VAL A 353 -6.19 13.78 -31.67
N GLU A 354 -5.71 12.95 -32.59
CA GLU A 354 -6.30 12.89 -33.92
C GLU A 354 -7.79 12.64 -33.69
N ASN A 355 -8.58 13.66 -34.03
CA ASN A 355 -10.03 13.55 -34.15
C ASN A 355 -10.28 12.52 -35.26
N GLU A 356 -10.27 11.22 -34.92
CA GLU A 356 -10.85 10.20 -35.77
C GLU A 356 -12.37 10.35 -35.70
N SER A 357 -12.86 11.08 -36.70
CA SER A 357 -14.26 11.30 -37.08
C SER A 357 -15.03 10.02 -37.39
#